data_AF-A0A0M9GFQ0-F1
#
_entry.id   AF-A0A0M9GFQ0-F1
#
_cell.length_a   1.000
_cell.length_b   1.000
_cell.length_c   1.000
_cell.angle_alpha   90.00
_cell.angle_beta   90.00
_cell.angle_gamma   90.00
#
_symmetry.space_group_name_H-M   'P 1'
#
loop_
_entity.id
_entity.type
_entity.pdbx_description
1 polymer ?
#
loop_
_entity_poly.entity_id
_entity_poly.type
_entity_poly.pdbx_seq_one_letter_code
_entity_poly.pdbx_strand_id
1 'polypeptide(L)'
;MQAHAMRGNDRIEFTLRECDTMGPGFFSSWTFWALLSATFAALTAIFAKIGIDNVNSDFATLLRTVVVLISLALILYATGQYQSLRSISGKSYLFLLLSGLATGASWLCYFRALKAGPASLVAPVDKLSVVLVAIIGVLLLGERLDLRQWAGIGMITGGVVLLALRR
;
A
#
# COMPACT_ATOMS: atom_id res chain seq x y z
N MET A 1 36.96 -21.61 -13.86
CA MET A 1 35.97 -21.07 -14.83
C MET A 1 35.70 -19.62 -14.47
N GLN A 2 36.13 -18.72 -15.36
CA GLN A 2 36.47 -17.32 -15.08
C GLN A 2 35.25 -16.40 -14.93
N ALA A 3 35.36 -15.47 -13.98
CA ALA A 3 34.63 -14.23 -13.92
C ALA A 3 34.94 -13.39 -15.17
N HIS A 4 33.97 -13.31 -16.09
CA HIS A 4 34.04 -12.39 -17.22
C HIS A 4 33.64 -10.98 -16.75
N ALA A 5 34.61 -10.07 -16.84
CA ALA A 5 34.49 -8.65 -16.57
C ALA A 5 33.42 -8.00 -17.45
N MET A 6 32.34 -7.51 -16.84
CA MET A 6 31.35 -6.66 -17.50
C MET A 6 31.96 -5.29 -17.82
N ARG A 7 31.84 -4.85 -19.08
CA ARG A 7 32.42 -3.58 -19.58
C ARG A 7 31.71 -2.39 -18.94
N GLY A 8 32.49 -1.34 -18.65
CA GLY A 8 31.97 -0.09 -18.06
C GLY A 8 30.92 0.63 -18.91
N ASN A 9 30.86 0.37 -20.22
CA ASN A 9 29.89 0.97 -21.14
C ASN A 9 28.45 0.50 -20.87
N ASP A 10 28.26 -0.78 -20.54
CA ASP A 10 26.94 -1.38 -20.32
C ASP A 10 26.28 -0.86 -19.03
N ARG A 11 27.10 -0.49 -18.03
CA ARG A 11 26.63 0.14 -16.78
C ARG A 11 26.13 1.57 -17.01
N ILE A 12 26.72 2.29 -17.95
CA ILE A 12 26.32 3.66 -18.28
C ILE A 12 25.02 3.65 -19.09
N GLU A 13 24.86 2.73 -20.05
CA GLU A 13 23.59 2.57 -20.78
C GLU A 13 22.42 2.13 -19.88
N PHE A 14 22.66 1.25 -18.89
CA PHE A 14 21.63 0.86 -17.92
C PHE A 14 21.23 2.04 -17.03
N THR A 15 22.18 2.88 -16.61
CA THR A 15 21.87 4.06 -15.77
C THR A 15 21.14 5.17 -16.54
N LEU A 16 21.41 5.33 -17.84
CA LEU A 16 20.76 6.35 -18.67
C LEU A 16 19.31 5.98 -19.03
N ARG A 17 19.01 4.69 -19.23
CA ARG A 17 17.64 4.22 -19.51
C ARG A 17 16.66 4.45 -18.35
N GLU A 18 17.13 4.37 -17.11
CA GLU A 18 16.31 4.70 -15.95
C GLU A 18 16.04 6.22 -15.83
N CYS A 19 16.93 7.08 -16.33
CA CYS A 19 16.82 8.54 -16.21
C CYS A 19 15.84 9.16 -17.23
N ASP A 20 15.63 8.52 -18.39
CA ASP A 20 14.81 9.04 -19.49
C ASP A 20 13.29 8.75 -19.38
N THR A 21 12.82 8.08 -18.33
CA THR A 21 11.38 7.76 -18.16
C THR A 21 10.59 8.72 -17.27
N MET A 22 11.23 9.77 -16.74
CA MET A 22 10.52 10.79 -15.96
C MET A 22 10.34 12.09 -16.75
N GLY A 23 9.54 12.01 -17.81
CA GLY A 23 8.87 13.18 -18.34
C GLY A 23 7.91 13.77 -17.27
N PRO A 24 7.86 15.09 -17.07
CA PRO A 24 6.94 15.73 -16.15
C PRO A 24 5.55 15.81 -16.79
N GLY A 25 4.88 14.67 -16.87
CA GLY A 25 3.46 14.57 -17.17
C GLY A 25 2.71 14.14 -15.92
N PHE A 26 1.54 14.71 -15.66
CA PHE A 26 0.59 14.20 -14.65
C PHE A 26 0.31 12.69 -14.80
N PHE A 27 0.58 12.12 -15.98
CA PHE A 27 0.54 10.70 -16.31
C PHE A 27 1.91 10.02 -16.21
N SER A 28 2.66 10.25 -15.13
CA SER A 28 3.79 9.39 -14.82
C SER A 28 3.26 7.98 -14.50
N SER A 29 3.97 6.92 -14.91
CA SER A 29 3.53 5.53 -14.73
C SER A 29 3.09 5.24 -13.29
N TRP A 30 3.78 5.82 -12.29
CA TRP A 30 3.43 5.63 -10.87
C TRP A 30 2.08 6.27 -10.49
N THR A 31 1.75 7.46 -11.01
CA THR A 31 0.48 8.14 -10.75
C THR A 31 -0.68 7.35 -11.33
N PHE A 32 -0.48 6.77 -12.53
CA PHE A 32 -1.46 5.88 -13.15
C PHE A 32 -1.72 4.63 -12.29
N TRP A 33 -0.67 3.95 -11.83
CA TRP A 33 -0.80 2.81 -10.93
C TRP A 33 -1.44 3.18 -9.58
N ALA A 34 -1.13 4.37 -9.04
CA ALA A 34 -1.73 4.87 -7.80
C ALA A 34 -3.22 5.18 -7.96
N LEU A 35 -3.64 5.78 -9.07
CA LEU A 35 -5.05 6.07 -9.36
C LEU A 35 -5.85 4.77 -9.57
N LEU A 36 -5.25 3.81 -10.27
CA LEU A 36 -5.84 2.49 -10.43
C LEU A 36 -6.00 1.80 -9.07
N SER A 37 -4.97 1.83 -8.22
CA SER A 37 -5.02 1.32 -6.84
C SER A 37 -6.12 2.00 -6.01
N ALA A 38 -6.28 3.32 -6.13
CA ALA A 38 -7.33 4.07 -5.43
C ALA A 38 -8.74 3.62 -5.85
N THR A 39 -8.94 3.37 -7.15
CA THR A 39 -10.21 2.85 -7.68
C THR A 39 -10.51 1.46 -7.12
N PHE A 40 -9.55 0.55 -7.16
CA PHE A 40 -9.70 -0.80 -6.59
C PHE A 40 -9.94 -0.76 -5.08
N ALA A 41 -9.26 0.14 -4.35
CA ALA A 41 -9.48 0.34 -2.93
C ALA A 41 -10.91 0.82 -2.63
N ALA A 42 -11.45 1.74 -3.43
CA ALA A 42 -12.81 2.22 -3.30
C ALA A 42 -13.85 1.11 -3.56
N LEU A 43 -13.71 0.36 -4.66
CA LEU A 43 -14.55 -0.80 -4.94
C LEU A 43 -14.52 -1.82 -3.80
N THR A 44 -13.32 -2.06 -3.27
CA THR A 44 -13.15 -3.00 -2.17
C THR A 44 -13.84 -2.51 -0.90
N ALA A 45 -13.82 -1.21 -0.60
CA ALA A 45 -14.53 -0.64 0.55
C ALA A 45 -16.06 -0.80 0.41
N ILE A 46 -16.59 -0.62 -0.80
CA ILE A 46 -18.03 -0.80 -1.08
C ILE A 46 -18.42 -2.27 -0.99
N PHE A 47 -17.68 -3.18 -1.61
CA PHE A 47 -17.94 -4.62 -1.51
C PHE A 47 -17.76 -5.15 -0.09
N ALA A 48 -16.78 -4.63 0.66
CA ALA A 48 -16.62 -4.93 2.07
C ALA A 48 -17.86 -4.53 2.86
N LYS A 49 -18.38 -3.31 2.65
CA LYS A 49 -19.59 -2.83 3.34
C LYS A 49 -20.81 -3.70 3.01
N ILE A 50 -21.03 -4.02 1.74
CA ILE A 50 -22.15 -4.87 1.30
C ILE A 50 -22.00 -6.30 1.84
N GLY A 51 -20.78 -6.85 1.84
CA GLY A 51 -20.50 -8.22 2.28
C GLY A 51 -20.60 -8.43 3.80
N ILE A 52 -20.29 -7.42 4.61
CA ILE A 52 -20.34 -7.52 6.08
C ILE A 52 -21.74 -7.27 6.68
N ASP A 53 -22.69 -6.76 5.88
CA ASP A 53 -24.05 -6.46 6.37
C ASP A 53 -24.83 -7.75 6.71
N ASN A 54 -24.55 -8.87 6.04
CA ASN A 54 -25.21 -10.17 6.28
C ASN A 54 -24.28 -11.27 6.82
N VAL A 55 -22.97 -11.00 6.95
CA VAL A 55 -21.96 -12.01 7.31
C VAL A 55 -21.04 -11.47 8.40
N ASN A 56 -20.51 -12.34 9.26
CA ASN A 56 -19.53 -11.93 10.26
C ASN A 56 -18.30 -11.27 9.57
N SER A 57 -17.90 -10.09 10.03
CA SER A 57 -16.77 -9.32 9.48
C SER A 57 -15.47 -10.12 9.46
N ASP A 58 -15.27 -11.01 10.44
CA ASP A 58 -14.09 -11.85 10.53
C ASP A 58 -14.08 -12.89 9.38
N PHE A 59 -15.25 -13.42 9.02
CA PHE A 59 -15.41 -14.36 7.91
C PHE A 59 -15.27 -13.68 6.54
N ALA A 60 -15.84 -12.49 6.37
CA ALA A 60 -15.66 -11.69 5.15
C ALA A 60 -14.18 -11.33 4.92
N THR A 61 -13.46 -11.00 6.00
CA THR A 61 -12.02 -10.74 5.96
C THR A 61 -11.23 -12.00 5.60
N LEU A 62 -11.59 -13.16 6.18
CA LEU A 62 -10.95 -14.44 5.89
C LEU A 62 -11.15 -14.86 4.43
N LEU A 63 -12.36 -14.70 3.89
CA LEU A 63 -12.62 -15.00 2.49
C LEU A 63 -11.77 -14.09 1.58
N ARG A 64 -11.68 -12.80 1.92
CA ARG A 64 -10.84 -11.84 1.19
C ARG A 64 -9.37 -12.22 1.22
N THR A 65 -8.83 -12.62 2.39
CA THR A 65 -7.41 -13.01 2.49
C THR A 65 -7.12 -14.30 1.73
N VAL A 66 -8.04 -15.27 1.73
CA VAL A 66 -7.91 -16.50 0.91
C VAL A 66 -7.86 -16.16 -0.58
N VAL A 67 -8.76 -15.31 -1.07
CA VAL A 67 -8.76 -14.88 -2.48
C VAL A 67 -7.44 -14.19 -2.83
N VAL A 68 -6.98 -13.24 -2.01
CA VAL A 68 -5.70 -12.54 -2.23
C VAL A 68 -4.52 -13.51 -2.21
N LEU A 69 -4.51 -14.46 -1.27
CA LEU A 69 -3.44 -15.46 -1.15
C LEU A 69 -3.39 -16.35 -2.39
N ILE A 70 -4.54 -16.83 -2.88
CA ILE A 70 -4.61 -17.62 -4.12
C ILE A 70 -4.14 -16.80 -5.31
N SER A 71 -4.59 -15.55 -5.45
CA SER A 71 -4.15 -14.67 -6.55
C SER A 71 -2.64 -14.42 -6.50
N LEU A 72 -2.07 -14.12 -5.34
CA LEU A 72 -0.63 -13.93 -5.17
C LEU A 72 0.15 -15.22 -5.46
N ALA A 73 -0.33 -16.37 -4.98
CA ALA A 73 0.29 -17.67 -5.25
C ALA A 73 0.28 -17.99 -6.75
N LEU A 74 -0.82 -17.70 -7.46
CA LEU A 74 -0.94 -17.87 -8.90
C LEU A 74 0.03 -16.96 -9.66
N ILE A 75 0.17 -15.70 -9.24
CA ILE A 75 1.12 -14.75 -9.84
C ILE A 75 2.57 -15.22 -9.60
N LEU A 76 2.93 -15.63 -8.37
CA LEU A 76 4.26 -16.16 -8.07
C LEU A 76 4.56 -17.41 -8.89
N TYR A 77 3.56 -18.28 -9.06
CA TYR A 77 3.67 -19.47 -9.90
C TYR A 77 3.85 -19.13 -11.38
N ALA A 78 3.06 -18.21 -11.91
CA ALA A 78 3.15 -17.77 -13.31
C ALA A 78 4.43 -16.98 -13.63
N THR A 79 4.94 -16.21 -12.67
CA THR A 79 6.17 -15.41 -12.84
C THR A 79 7.45 -16.18 -12.53
N GLY A 80 7.36 -17.37 -11.94
CA GLY A 80 8.53 -18.19 -11.59
C GLY A 80 9.45 -17.56 -10.54
N GLN A 81 9.06 -16.44 -9.93
CA GLN A 81 9.87 -15.68 -8.96
C GLN A 81 9.77 -16.27 -7.54
N TYR A 82 9.74 -17.60 -7.42
CA TYR A 82 9.79 -18.26 -6.11
C TYR A 82 11.15 -17.98 -5.46
N GLN A 83 11.19 -17.01 -4.55
CA GLN A 83 12.34 -16.81 -3.71
C GLN A 83 12.39 -17.90 -2.65
N SER A 84 13.56 -18.55 -2.53
CA SER A 84 13.78 -19.55 -1.48
C SER A 84 13.67 -18.87 -0.11
N LEU A 85 12.84 -19.38 0.79
CA LEU A 85 12.69 -18.85 2.16
C LEU A 85 14.03 -18.76 2.93
N ARG A 86 15.09 -19.45 2.44
CA ARG A 86 16.44 -19.41 3.01
C ARG A 86 17.30 -18.21 2.57
N SER A 87 16.95 -17.45 1.54
CA SER A 87 17.71 -16.26 1.14
C SER A 87 17.33 -15.01 1.94
N ILE A 88 16.24 -15.07 2.71
CA ILE A 88 15.72 -13.95 3.49
C ILE A 88 16.41 -13.95 4.85
N SER A 89 17.11 -12.85 5.17
CA SER A 89 17.75 -12.63 6.47
C SER A 89 16.72 -12.71 7.60
N GLY A 90 17.04 -13.37 8.72
CA GLY A 90 16.10 -13.58 9.83
C GLY A 90 15.49 -12.29 10.40
N LYS A 91 16.19 -11.15 10.28
CA LYS A 91 15.65 -9.83 10.62
C LYS A 91 14.55 -9.39 9.66
N SER A 92 14.74 -9.57 8.34
CA SER A 92 13.71 -9.27 7.34
C SER A 92 12.47 -10.11 7.55
N TYR A 93 12.62 -11.39 7.93
CA TYR A 93 11.48 -12.25 8.26
C TYR A 93 10.67 -11.72 9.46
N LEU A 94 11.34 -11.27 10.52
CA LEU A 94 10.68 -10.66 11.68
C LEU A 94 9.93 -9.37 11.31
N PHE A 95 10.56 -8.47 10.53
CA PHE A 95 9.90 -7.26 10.05
C PHE A 95 8.70 -7.57 9.14
N LEU A 96 8.81 -8.58 8.28
CA LEU A 96 7.73 -9.00 7.39
C LEU A 96 6.56 -9.62 8.16
N LEU A 97 6.86 -10.42 9.18
CA LEU A 97 5.85 -10.95 10.11
C LEU A 97 5.16 -9.83 10.89
N LEU A 98 5.92 -8.90 11.47
CA LEU A 98 5.35 -7.74 12.16
C LEU A 98 4.48 -6.90 11.22
N SER A 99 4.93 -6.68 9.99
CA SER A 99 4.16 -5.98 8.95
C SER A 99 2.87 -6.73 8.60
N GLY A 100 2.93 -8.05 8.47
CA GLY A 100 1.77 -8.89 8.20
C GLY A 100 0.76 -8.87 9.34
N LEU A 101 1.22 -8.98 10.59
CA LEU A 101 0.39 -8.84 11.79
C LEU A 101 -0.24 -7.45 11.88
N ALA A 102 0.52 -6.39 11.62
CA ALA A 102 0.01 -5.02 11.60
C ALA A 102 -1.04 -4.83 10.50
N THR A 103 -0.84 -5.42 9.32
CA THR A 103 -1.81 -5.36 8.21
C THR A 103 -3.09 -6.11 8.56
N GLY A 104 -2.98 -7.30 9.16
CA GLY A 104 -4.14 -8.09 9.62
C GLY A 104 -4.92 -7.38 10.71
N ALA A 105 -4.23 -6.80 11.71
CA ALA A 105 -4.85 -6.03 12.77
C ALA A 105 -5.55 -4.76 12.22
N SER A 106 -4.92 -4.07 11.27
CA SER A 106 -5.51 -2.92 10.59
C SER A 106 -6.81 -3.29 9.87
N TRP A 107 -6.81 -4.37 9.08
CA TRP A 107 -8.01 -4.85 8.41
C TRP A 107 -9.12 -5.20 9.40
N LEU A 108 -8.81 -5.93 10.48
CA LEU A 108 -9.79 -6.29 11.49
C LEU A 108 -10.47 -5.04 12.09
N CYS A 109 -9.69 -4.03 12.43
CA CYS A 109 -10.20 -2.73 12.90
C CYS A 109 -11.03 -2.02 11.82
N TYR A 110 -10.57 -2.00 10.57
CA TYR A 110 -11.25 -1.36 9.45
C TYR A 110 -12.62 -1.99 9.16
N PHE A 111 -12.69 -3.32 9.10
CA PHE A 111 -13.96 -4.02 8.87
C PHE A 111 -14.93 -3.86 10.05
N ARG A 112 -14.44 -3.82 11.28
CA ARG A 112 -15.27 -3.47 12.45
C ARG A 112 -15.80 -2.04 12.37
N ALA A 113 -14.98 -1.08 11.95
CA ALA A 113 -15.42 0.29 11.74
C ALA A 113 -16.47 0.39 10.62
N LEU A 114 -16.27 -0.32 9.51
CA LEU A 114 -17.25 -0.41 8.43
C LEU A 114 -18.57 -1.03 8.89
N LYS A 115 -18.56 -1.96 9.83
CA LYS A 115 -19.79 -2.52 10.38
C LYS A 115 -20.53 -1.52 11.28
N ALA A 116 -19.78 -0.76 12.08
CA ALA A 116 -20.33 0.21 13.02
C ALA A 116 -20.76 1.55 12.38
N GLY A 117 -20.26 1.89 11.19
CA GLY A 117 -20.52 3.18 10.55
C GLY A 117 -20.67 3.12 9.02
N PRO A 118 -21.00 4.25 8.37
CA PRO A 118 -21.10 4.33 6.93
C PRO A 118 -19.70 4.34 6.28
N ALA A 119 -19.55 3.62 5.17
CA ALA A 119 -18.27 3.54 4.43
C ALA A 119 -17.75 4.92 3.98
N SER A 120 -18.66 5.87 3.73
CA SER A 120 -18.35 7.26 3.38
C SER A 120 -17.63 8.05 4.48
N LEU A 121 -17.74 7.64 5.75
CA LEU A 121 -17.00 8.24 6.86
C LEU A 121 -15.76 7.43 7.24
N VAL A 122 -15.84 6.09 7.16
CA VAL A 122 -14.73 5.21 7.51
C VAL A 122 -13.59 5.31 6.48
N ALA A 123 -13.90 5.39 5.18
CA ALA A 123 -12.87 5.47 4.14
C ALA A 123 -12.00 6.74 4.23
N PRO A 124 -12.54 7.96 4.43
CA PRO A 124 -11.72 9.15 4.66
C PRO A 124 -10.86 9.06 5.93
N VAL A 125 -11.41 8.51 7.02
CA VAL A 125 -10.67 8.32 8.28
C VAL A 125 -9.52 7.32 8.10
N ASP A 126 -9.71 6.25 7.34
CA ASP A 126 -8.65 5.31 6.97
C ASP A 126 -7.51 6.00 6.20
N LYS A 127 -7.84 6.99 5.35
CA LYS A 127 -6.83 7.79 4.63
C LYS A 127 -6.02 8.73 5.51
N LEU A 128 -6.43 9.00 6.75
CA LEU A 128 -5.57 9.70 7.72
C LEU A 128 -4.34 8.88 8.11
N SER A 129 -4.29 7.58 7.78
CA SER A 129 -3.06 6.79 7.87
C SER A 129 -1.88 7.44 7.15
N VAL A 130 -2.11 8.20 6.07
CA VAL A 130 -1.06 8.97 5.37
C VAL A 130 -0.41 10.01 6.29
N VAL A 131 -1.19 10.64 7.18
CA VAL A 131 -0.68 11.60 8.17
C VAL A 131 0.22 10.88 9.17
N LEU A 132 -0.23 9.73 9.68
CA LEU A 132 0.54 8.91 10.61
C LEU A 132 1.83 8.40 9.97
N VAL A 133 1.76 7.92 8.73
CA VAL A 133 2.93 7.49 7.95
C VAL A 133 3.92 8.64 7.75
N ALA A 134 3.45 9.84 7.41
CA ALA A 134 4.30 11.02 7.28
C ALA A 134 5.01 11.36 8.60
N ILE A 135 4.29 11.37 9.72
CA ILE A 135 4.85 11.64 11.05
C ILE A 135 5.88 10.56 11.43
N ILE A 136 5.53 9.29 11.24
CA ILE A 136 6.41 8.16 11.55
C ILE A 136 7.64 8.15 10.62
N GLY A 137 7.48 8.49 9.34
CA GLY A 137 8.58 8.60 8.37
C GLY A 137 9.57 9.70 8.75
N VAL A 138 9.08 10.86 9.17
CA VAL A 138 9.94 11.94 9.68
C VAL A 138 10.65 11.52 10.98
N LEU A 139 9.94 10.89 11.92
CA LEU A 139 10.47 10.56 13.24
C LEU A 139 11.42 9.34 13.25
N LEU A 140 11.07 8.27 12.53
CA LEU A 140 11.82 7.00 12.54
C LEU A 140 12.79 6.88 11.37
N LEU A 141 12.40 7.32 10.17
CA LEU A 141 13.24 7.21 8.97
C LEU A 141 14.08 8.47 8.73
N GLY A 142 13.78 9.59 9.41
CA GLY A 142 14.47 10.86 9.21
C GLY A 142 14.15 11.52 7.87
N GLU A 143 13.02 11.15 7.24
CA GLU A 143 12.60 11.72 5.96
C GLU A 143 12.34 13.22 6.11
N ARG A 144 12.88 14.01 5.17
CA ARG A 144 12.62 15.46 5.12
C ARG A 144 11.47 15.72 4.16
N LEU A 145 10.29 15.94 4.72
CA LEU A 145 9.12 16.36 3.95
C LEU A 145 9.21 17.85 3.59
N ASP A 146 9.00 18.17 2.32
CA ASP A 146 8.92 19.54 1.83
C ASP A 146 7.65 20.26 2.34
N LEU A 147 7.67 21.60 2.38
CA LEU A 147 6.53 22.42 2.79
C LEU A 147 5.28 22.11 1.95
N ARG A 148 5.45 21.79 0.66
CA ARG A 148 4.33 21.41 -0.23
C ARG A 148 3.70 20.08 0.19
N GLN A 149 4.49 19.12 0.66
CA GLN A 149 3.98 17.84 1.15
C GLN A 149 3.21 18.02 2.45
N TRP A 150 3.71 18.84 3.37
CA TRP A 150 3.01 19.21 4.59
C TRP A 150 1.68 19.93 4.32
N ALA A 151 1.66 20.86 3.34
CA ALA A 151 0.43 21.52 2.93
C ALA A 151 -0.59 20.55 2.33
N GLY A 152 -0.14 19.58 1.52
CA GLY A 152 -0.99 18.52 0.98
C GLY A 152 -1.58 17.62 2.07
N ILE A 153 -0.76 17.17 3.02
CA ILE A 153 -1.19 16.39 4.18
C ILE A 153 -2.22 17.19 4.98
N GLY A 154 -1.96 18.47 5.25
CA GLY A 154 -2.88 19.37 5.95
C GLY A 154 -4.23 19.53 5.25
N MET A 155 -4.25 19.65 3.92
CA MET A 155 -5.50 19.68 3.14
C MET A 155 -6.28 18.36 3.24
N ILE A 156 -5.61 17.22 3.16
CA ILE A 156 -6.24 15.90 3.32
C ILE A 156 -6.84 15.80 4.73
N THR A 157 -6.07 16.14 5.76
CA THR A 157 -6.54 16.13 7.16
C THR A 157 -7.74 17.05 7.34
N GLY A 158 -7.67 18.28 6.84
CA GLY A 158 -8.76 19.25 6.90
C GLY A 158 -10.04 18.74 6.23
N GLY A 159 -9.91 18.11 5.05
CA GLY A 159 -11.03 17.49 4.34
C GLY A 159 -11.69 16.35 5.14
N VAL A 160 -10.90 15.48 5.76
CA VAL A 160 -11.42 14.39 6.61
C VAL A 160 -12.08 14.94 7.88
N VAL A 161 -11.48 15.94 8.55
CA VAL A 161 -12.04 16.58 9.74
C VAL A 161 -13.37 17.25 9.40
N LEU A 162 -13.47 17.94 8.26
CA LEU A 162 -14.72 18.56 7.81
C LEU A 162 -15.83 17.53 7.59
N LEU A 163 -15.50 16.38 6.97
CA LEU A 163 -16.45 15.27 6.80
C LEU A 163 -16.86 14.66 8.15
N ALA A 164 -15.93 14.57 9.11
CA ALA A 164 -16.19 14.03 10.44
C ALA A 164 -17.02 14.97 11.33
N LEU A 165 -16.92 16.30 11.11
CA LEU A 165 -17.68 17.32 11.84
C LEU A 165 -19.11 17.49 11.33
N ARG A 166 -19.43 17.04 10.11
CA ARG A 166 -20.78 17.10 9.52
C ARG A 166 -21.72 16.01 10.09
N ARG A 167 -21.72 15.85 11.42
CA ARG A 167 -22.65 14.98 12.16
C ARG A 167 -24.04 15.57 12.24
#